data_AF-A0A367LZR3-F1
#
_entry.id   AF-A0A367LZR3-F1
#
_cell.length_a   1.000
_cell.length_b   1.000
_cell.length_c   1.000
_cell.angle_alpha   90.00
_cell.angle_beta   90.00
_cell.angle_gamma   90.00
#
_symmetry.space_group_name_H-M   'P 1'
#
loop_
_entity.id
_entity.type
_entity.pdbx_description
1 polymer ?
#
loop_
_entity_poly.entity_id
_entity_poly.type
_entity_poly.pdbx_seq_one_letter_code
_entity_poly.pdbx_strand_id
1 'polypeptide(L)'
;FDGHGGWGSLINKDGTPTGPMDPTQWDPSSTLNPRLNTSLWGMKLDQEQKGAYLTTRLNLADPLKVILGGRLDWYKADADTDSYKVTRNVTRYAGVIYDLNQTYSVYASYTDIFKPQSNFDAGGGLLDPITGKNYEIGLKGEHFGGALNSQIALFQIDQENRATEDVGGPSPCPFSPTSRYCSRASGKVRSQGVDLELSGALSDDWQMMAGYTYVDAKYKPDSHKAHAGKPFDAAKPR
;
A
#
# COMPACT_ATOMS: atom_id res chain seq x y z
N PHE A 1 7.86 -15.17 18.65
CA PHE A 1 8.32 -16.46 19.19
C PHE A 1 8.00 -17.51 18.15
N ASP A 2 9.00 -17.87 17.35
CA ASP A 2 8.87 -18.74 16.17
C ASP A 2 9.05 -20.21 16.57
N GLY A 3 8.13 -20.68 17.42
CA GLY A 3 8.21 -21.99 18.08
C GLY A 3 7.08 -22.91 17.67
N HIS A 4 6.90 -23.14 16.36
CA HIS A 4 5.83 -24.01 15.86
C HIS A 4 6.34 -25.14 14.95
N GLY A 5 7.60 -25.53 15.10
CA GLY A 5 8.01 -26.91 14.85
C GLY A 5 7.77 -27.70 16.14
N GLY A 6 6.81 -28.62 16.16
CA GLY A 6 6.74 -29.59 17.23
C GLY A 6 8.06 -30.35 17.25
N TRP A 7 8.84 -30.22 18.33
CA TRP A 7 10.00 -31.08 18.53
C TRP A 7 9.53 -32.52 18.39
N GLY A 8 10.23 -33.30 17.57
CA GLY A 8 9.90 -34.70 17.31
C GLY A 8 9.57 -35.42 18.61
N SER A 9 8.56 -36.29 18.56
CA SER A 9 8.11 -37.07 19.70
C SER A 9 9.32 -37.70 20.40
N LEU A 10 9.45 -37.54 21.72
CA LEU A 10 10.48 -38.18 22.56
C LEU A 10 10.25 -39.70 22.73
N ILE A 11 9.58 -40.31 21.74
CA ILE A 11 9.14 -41.68 21.74
C ILE A 11 9.43 -42.24 20.35
N ASN A 12 10.17 -43.35 20.30
CA ASN A 12 10.46 -44.11 19.10
C ASN A 12 9.18 -44.75 18.54
N LYS A 13 9.20 -45.23 17.29
CA LYS A 13 8.06 -45.93 16.68
C LYS A 13 7.60 -47.18 17.44
N ASP A 14 8.47 -47.77 18.25
CA ASP A 14 8.21 -48.93 19.11
C ASP A 14 7.63 -48.57 20.50
N GLY A 15 7.41 -47.28 20.78
CA GLY A 15 6.83 -46.80 22.05
C GLY A 15 7.85 -46.56 23.17
N THR A 16 9.15 -46.75 22.92
CA THR A 16 10.20 -46.51 23.93
C THR A 16 10.59 -45.03 24.01
N PRO A 17 10.96 -44.50 25.20
CA PRO A 17 11.49 -43.14 25.31
C PRO A 17 12.79 -42.99 24.53
N THR A 18 12.98 -41.86 23.84
CA THR A 18 14.27 -41.51 23.23
C THR A 18 15.28 -41.28 24.34
N GLY A 19 16.15 -42.28 24.59
CA GLY A 19 17.28 -42.17 25.52
C GLY A 19 18.32 -41.12 25.07
N PRO A 20 19.42 -40.94 25.82
CA PRO A 20 20.50 -40.04 25.40
C PRO A 20 20.98 -40.40 24.00
N MET A 21 20.87 -39.45 23.08
CA MET A 21 21.19 -39.67 21.66
C MET A 21 22.71 -39.73 21.47
N ASP A 22 23.21 -40.87 21.00
CA ASP A 22 24.59 -40.98 20.53
C ASP A 22 24.65 -40.51 19.05
N PRO A 23 25.32 -39.39 18.75
CA PRO A 23 25.38 -38.83 17.40
C PRO A 23 26.15 -39.72 16.41
N THR A 24 26.89 -40.74 16.87
CA THR A 24 27.64 -41.67 16.02
C THR A 24 26.87 -42.93 15.65
N GLN A 25 25.75 -43.21 16.34
CA GLN A 25 24.89 -44.39 16.12
C GLN A 25 23.42 -44.02 15.90
N TRP A 26 23.14 -42.75 15.62
CA TRP A 26 21.78 -42.26 15.46
C TRP A 26 21.10 -42.80 14.20
N ASP A 27 19.97 -43.49 14.38
CA ASP A 27 19.10 -43.94 13.28
C ASP A 27 17.95 -42.94 13.05
N PRO A 28 17.98 -42.15 11.96
CA PRO A 28 16.92 -41.19 11.63
C PRO A 28 15.53 -41.84 11.43
N SER A 29 15.48 -43.12 11.07
CA SER A 29 14.23 -43.82 10.75
C SER A 29 13.48 -44.34 11.98
N SER A 30 14.14 -44.37 13.14
CA SER A 30 13.62 -44.85 14.43
C SER A 30 12.61 -43.89 15.07
N THR A 31 12.68 -42.61 14.72
CA THR A 31 11.79 -41.57 15.24
C THR A 31 10.47 -41.51 14.47
N LEU A 32 9.38 -41.14 15.16
CA LEU A 32 8.09 -40.88 14.54
C LEU A 32 8.18 -39.59 13.71
N ASN A 33 7.72 -39.65 12.45
CA ASN A 33 7.55 -38.45 11.65
C ASN A 33 6.61 -37.48 12.38
N PRO A 34 6.93 -36.18 12.43
CA PRO A 34 6.04 -35.21 13.04
C PRO A 34 4.70 -35.21 12.29
N ARG A 35 3.61 -35.28 13.05
CA ARG A 35 2.27 -35.08 12.47
C ARG A 35 2.13 -33.60 12.14
N LEU A 36 2.23 -33.26 10.85
CA LEU A 36 1.94 -31.92 10.38
C LEU A 36 0.43 -31.69 10.47
N ASN A 37 -0.01 -30.84 11.41
CA ASN A 37 -1.38 -30.32 11.37
C ASN A 37 -1.46 -29.19 10.35
N THR A 38 -1.86 -29.51 9.11
CA THR A 38 -2.03 -28.53 8.03
C THR A 38 -3.27 -27.66 8.20
N SER A 39 -4.18 -27.96 9.15
CA SER A 39 -5.37 -27.14 9.40
C SER A 39 -5.02 -25.76 9.97
N LEU A 40 -3.85 -25.60 10.60
CA LEU A 40 -3.33 -24.30 11.05
C LEU A 40 -2.75 -23.45 9.91
N TRP A 41 -2.63 -24.02 8.71
CA TRP A 41 -2.06 -23.37 7.53
C TRP A 41 -3.12 -23.03 6.47
N GLY A 42 -4.38 -23.38 6.74
CA GLY A 42 -5.51 -22.96 5.93
C GLY A 42 -5.93 -21.55 6.35
N MET A 43 -5.55 -20.55 5.56
CA MET A 43 -6.21 -19.25 5.61
C MET A 43 -7.06 -19.13 4.36
N LYS A 44 -8.38 -19.11 4.53
CA LYS A 44 -9.29 -18.73 3.45
C LYS A 44 -9.55 -17.23 3.56
N LEU A 45 -9.14 -16.50 2.52
CA LEU A 45 -9.46 -15.09 2.34
C LEU A 45 -10.28 -14.96 1.05
N ASP A 46 -11.54 -14.58 1.19
CA ASP A 46 -12.41 -14.21 0.08
C ASP A 46 -12.47 -12.69 -0.01
N GLN A 47 -12.31 -12.12 -1.21
CA GLN A 47 -12.35 -10.68 -1.43
C GLN A 47 -13.26 -10.35 -2.61
N GLU A 48 -14.30 -9.56 -2.34
CA GLU A 48 -15.25 -9.09 -3.33
C GLU A 48 -15.15 -7.55 -3.44
N GLN A 49 -14.79 -7.05 -4.63
CA GLN A 49 -14.83 -5.62 -4.93
C GLN A 49 -15.76 -5.34 -6.10
N LYS A 50 -16.71 -4.44 -5.89
CA LYS A 50 -17.62 -3.89 -6.90
C LYS A 50 -17.39 -2.40 -7.02
N GLY A 51 -17.49 -1.85 -8.22
CA GLY A 51 -17.39 -0.40 -8.38
C GLY A 51 -18.11 0.12 -9.62
N ALA A 52 -18.53 1.37 -9.54
CA ALA A 52 -19.12 2.14 -10.62
C ALA A 52 -18.34 3.45 -10.77
N TYR A 53 -18.04 3.88 -11.99
CA TYR A 53 -17.27 5.10 -12.23
C TYR A 53 -17.89 5.94 -13.34
N LEU A 54 -17.65 7.24 -13.26
CA LEU A 54 -18.01 8.21 -14.28
C LEU A 54 -16.87 9.21 -14.41
N THR A 55 -16.45 9.47 -15.65
CA THR A 55 -15.43 10.48 -15.97
C THR A 55 -15.92 11.32 -17.14
N THR A 56 -15.80 12.62 -17.01
CA THR A 56 -16.18 13.61 -18.03
C THR A 56 -14.97 14.47 -18.37
N ARG A 57 -14.70 14.63 -19.67
CA ARG A 57 -13.70 15.56 -20.20
C ARG A 57 -14.42 16.68 -20.94
N LEU A 58 -14.20 17.90 -20.49
CA LEU A 58 -14.84 19.11 -20.99
C LEU A 58 -13.77 20.00 -21.63
N ASN A 59 -13.98 20.40 -22.88
CA ASN A 59 -13.17 21.45 -23.51
C ASN A 59 -13.92 22.77 -23.28
N LEU A 60 -13.48 23.56 -22.29
CA LEU A 60 -14.12 24.82 -21.94
C LEU A 60 -13.77 25.93 -22.93
N ALA A 61 -12.59 25.83 -23.54
CA ALA A 61 -12.13 26.63 -24.66
C ALA A 61 -11.12 25.79 -25.47
N ASP A 62 -10.69 26.29 -26.63
CA ASP A 62 -9.69 25.60 -27.47
C ASP A 62 -8.43 25.17 -26.67
N PRO A 63 -7.80 26.04 -25.83
CA PRO A 63 -6.65 25.63 -25.04
C PRO A 63 -7.01 25.06 -23.66
N LEU A 64 -8.25 25.17 -23.18
CA LEU A 64 -8.59 24.88 -21.78
C LEU A 64 -9.46 23.62 -21.67
N LYS A 65 -8.90 22.59 -21.04
CA LYS A 65 -9.54 21.29 -20.85
C LYS A 65 -9.68 21.00 -19.36
N VAL A 66 -10.84 20.52 -18.94
CA VAL A 66 -11.14 20.11 -17.57
C VAL A 66 -11.59 18.66 -17.58
N ILE A 67 -11.08 17.87 -16.64
CA ILE A 67 -11.45 16.48 -16.45
C ILE A 67 -11.98 16.34 -15.02
N LEU A 68 -13.18 15.80 -14.89
CA LEU A 68 -13.81 15.50 -13.61
C LEU A 68 -14.20 14.03 -13.61
N GLY A 69 -13.92 13.34 -12.52
CA GLY A 69 -14.20 11.92 -12.40
C GLY A 69 -14.53 11.52 -10.97
N GLY A 70 -15.29 10.46 -10.85
CA GLY A 70 -15.63 9.84 -9.59
C GLY A 70 -15.80 8.34 -9.75
N ARG A 71 -15.43 7.60 -8.71
CA ARG A 71 -15.63 6.17 -8.62
C ARG A 71 -16.24 5.84 -7.26
N LEU A 72 -17.30 5.04 -7.26
CA LEU A 72 -17.94 4.51 -6.06
C LEU A 72 -17.57 3.04 -5.94
N ASP A 73 -16.97 2.66 -4.82
CA ASP A 73 -16.52 1.29 -4.55
C ASP A 73 -17.27 0.68 -3.35
N TRP A 74 -17.52 -0.62 -3.47
CA TRP A 74 -17.96 -1.51 -2.40
C TRP A 74 -16.95 -2.63 -2.30
N TYR A 75 -16.44 -2.83 -1.09
CA TYR A 75 -15.42 -3.84 -0.84
C TYR A 75 -15.84 -4.70 0.34
N LYS A 76 -15.65 -6.01 0.20
CA LYS A 76 -15.80 -6.98 1.27
C LYS A 76 -14.57 -7.89 1.26
N ALA A 77 -14.09 -8.24 2.44
CA ALA A 77 -13.12 -9.30 2.60
C ALA A 77 -13.56 -10.20 3.75
N ASP A 78 -13.75 -11.48 3.50
CA ASP A 78 -14.10 -12.48 4.50
C ASP A 78 -12.88 -13.36 4.76
N ALA A 79 -12.39 -13.35 5.99
CA ALA A 79 -11.38 -14.28 6.51
C ALA A 79 -12.06 -15.28 7.45
N ASP A 80 -11.46 -16.46 7.66
CA ASP A 80 -12.05 -17.59 8.42
C ASP A 80 -12.67 -17.21 9.78
N THR A 81 -12.19 -16.16 10.45
CA THR A 81 -12.73 -15.67 11.74
C THR A 81 -13.22 -14.22 11.74
N ASP A 82 -13.00 -13.46 10.64
CA ASP A 82 -13.26 -12.01 10.60
C ASP A 82 -13.82 -11.57 9.24
N SER A 83 -14.89 -10.77 9.24
CA SER A 83 -15.44 -10.16 8.02
C SER A 83 -15.17 -8.65 8.01
N TYR A 84 -14.52 -8.17 6.95
CA TYR A 84 -14.30 -6.77 6.65
C TYR A 84 -15.26 -6.28 5.57
N LYS A 85 -15.85 -5.11 5.77
CA LYS A 85 -16.73 -4.50 4.77
C LYS A 85 -16.55 -2.99 4.71
N VAL A 86 -16.20 -2.49 3.54
CA VAL A 86 -16.28 -1.07 3.19
C VAL A 86 -17.48 -0.87 2.28
N THR A 87 -18.38 -0.02 2.71
CA THR A 87 -19.58 0.32 1.96
C THR A 87 -19.44 1.74 1.41
N ARG A 88 -19.48 1.89 0.08
CA ARG A 88 -19.59 3.19 -0.61
C ARG A 88 -18.40 4.13 -0.39
N ASN A 89 -17.19 3.67 -0.66
CA ASN A 89 -16.04 4.60 -0.73
C ASN A 89 -16.10 5.39 -2.04
N VAL A 90 -16.00 6.72 -1.96
CA VAL A 90 -15.95 7.58 -3.15
C VAL A 90 -14.50 7.98 -3.41
N THR A 91 -13.98 7.59 -4.56
CA THR A 91 -12.73 8.09 -5.12
C THR A 91 -13.00 9.22 -6.11
N ARG A 92 -12.21 10.29 -6.04
CA ARG A 92 -12.41 11.54 -6.77
C ARG A 92 -11.21 11.84 -7.65
N TYR A 93 -11.50 12.38 -8.82
CA TYR A 93 -10.51 12.83 -9.78
C TYR A 93 -10.90 14.20 -10.31
N ALA A 94 -9.96 15.14 -10.33
CA ALA A 94 -10.13 16.44 -10.96
C ALA A 94 -8.81 16.86 -11.60
N GLY A 95 -8.86 17.35 -12.84
CA GLY A 95 -7.70 17.83 -13.56
C GLY A 95 -8.06 19.02 -14.45
N VAL A 96 -7.13 19.95 -14.56
CA VAL A 96 -7.19 21.04 -15.54
C VAL A 96 -5.93 21.02 -16.36
N ILE A 97 -6.08 21.22 -17.67
CA ILE A 97 -4.99 21.28 -18.65
C ILE A 97 -5.18 22.57 -19.43
N TYR A 98 -4.11 23.34 -19.58
CA TYR A 98 -4.08 24.54 -20.39
C TYR A 98 -2.94 24.45 -21.40
N ASP A 99 -3.29 24.47 -22.68
CA ASP A 99 -2.34 24.47 -23.78
C ASP A 99 -1.72 25.88 -23.89
N LEU A 100 -0.43 26.00 -23.60
CA LEU A 100 0.30 27.28 -23.72
C LEU A 100 0.54 27.62 -25.18
N ASN A 101 0.84 26.61 -26.00
CA ASN A 101 1.01 26.67 -27.45
C ASN A 101 0.89 25.24 -28.02
N GLN A 102 1.29 25.06 -29.29
CA GLN A 102 1.23 23.76 -29.97
C GLN A 102 2.17 22.70 -29.38
N THR A 103 3.18 23.10 -28.62
CA THR A 103 4.20 22.21 -28.04
C THR A 103 3.98 21.98 -26.55
N TYR A 104 3.64 23.03 -25.80
CA TYR A 104 3.64 22.99 -24.34
C TYR A 104 2.25 23.10 -23.74
N SER A 105 1.99 22.28 -22.72
CA SER A 105 0.76 22.30 -21.94
C SER A 105 1.08 22.25 -20.46
N VAL A 106 0.41 23.05 -19.64
CA VAL A 106 0.49 22.95 -18.18
C VAL A 106 -0.74 22.23 -17.66
N TYR A 107 -0.58 21.51 -16.56
CA TYR A 107 -1.70 20.86 -15.90
C TYR A 107 -1.59 20.96 -14.39
N ALA A 108 -2.74 20.91 -13.73
CA ALA A 108 -2.85 20.66 -12.31
C ALA A 108 -3.91 19.58 -12.09
N SER A 109 -3.65 18.66 -11.17
CA SER A 109 -4.56 17.56 -10.89
C SER A 109 -4.63 17.20 -9.41
N TYR A 110 -5.77 16.63 -9.06
CA TYR A 110 -6.07 16.01 -7.79
C TYR A 110 -6.63 14.61 -8.07
N THR A 111 -6.07 13.62 -7.40
CA THR A 111 -6.64 12.27 -7.38
C THR A 111 -6.55 11.71 -5.98
N ASP A 112 -7.52 10.90 -5.59
CA ASP A 112 -7.41 10.10 -4.38
C ASP A 112 -7.51 8.60 -4.68
N ILE A 113 -7.08 7.80 -3.72
CA ILE A 113 -7.16 6.35 -3.71
C ILE A 113 -7.40 5.89 -2.28
N PHE A 114 -8.01 4.73 -2.12
CA PHE A 114 -8.17 4.11 -0.81
C PHE A 114 -7.66 2.67 -0.82
N LYS A 115 -7.20 2.20 0.34
CA LYS A 115 -6.80 0.82 0.59
C LYS A 115 -7.47 0.34 1.89
N PRO A 116 -8.39 -0.62 1.82
CA PRO A 116 -8.89 -1.36 2.98
C PRO A 116 -7.78 -1.84 3.93
N GLN A 117 -8.05 -1.85 5.24
CA GLN A 117 -7.14 -2.41 6.25
C GLN A 117 -7.90 -3.20 7.32
N SER A 118 -7.31 -4.30 7.79
CA SER A 118 -7.92 -5.27 8.72
C SER A 118 -7.48 -5.05 10.17
N ASN A 119 -7.33 -3.79 10.58
CA ASN A 119 -6.92 -3.41 11.92
C ASN A 119 -8.15 -3.01 12.74
N PHE A 120 -8.19 -3.44 14.00
CA PHE A 120 -9.28 -3.13 14.93
C PHE A 120 -8.91 -2.01 15.89
N ASP A 121 -9.87 -1.15 16.20
CA ASP A 121 -9.79 -0.17 17.29
C ASP A 121 -10.11 -0.81 18.65
N ALA A 122 -9.95 -0.01 19.71
CA ALA A 122 -10.22 -0.45 21.08
C ALA A 122 -11.71 -0.77 21.36
N GLY A 123 -12.62 -0.30 20.51
CA GLY A 123 -14.06 -0.59 20.56
C GLY A 123 -14.47 -1.82 19.74
N GLY A 124 -13.54 -2.49 19.07
CA GLY A 124 -13.80 -3.63 18.19
C GLY A 124 -14.29 -3.23 16.79
N GLY A 125 -14.30 -1.93 16.47
CA GLY A 125 -14.54 -1.43 15.13
C GLY A 125 -13.33 -1.62 14.23
N LEU A 126 -13.55 -1.87 12.96
CA LEU A 126 -12.50 -1.85 11.94
C LEU A 126 -12.08 -0.41 11.66
N LEU A 127 -10.77 -0.19 11.47
CA LEU A 127 -10.27 1.11 11.08
C LEU A 127 -10.74 1.51 9.67
N ASP A 128 -10.98 2.80 9.50
CA ASP A 128 -11.23 3.43 8.20
C ASP A 128 -10.15 3.03 7.18
N PRO A 129 -10.44 2.92 5.88
CA PRO A 129 -9.41 2.65 4.87
C PRO A 129 -8.27 3.68 4.91
N ILE A 130 -7.08 3.22 4.55
CA ILE A 130 -5.94 4.10 4.27
C ILE A 130 -6.29 4.91 3.03
N THR A 131 -6.25 6.23 3.10
CA THR A 131 -6.50 7.10 1.94
C THR A 131 -5.20 7.74 1.47
N GLY A 132 -4.92 7.69 0.17
CA GLY A 132 -3.85 8.45 -0.48
C GLY A 132 -4.45 9.58 -1.30
N LYS A 133 -4.00 10.83 -1.09
CA LYS A 133 -4.41 12.01 -1.85
C LYS A 133 -3.20 12.57 -2.59
N ASN A 134 -3.22 12.60 -3.92
CA ASN A 134 -2.16 13.18 -4.73
C ASN A 134 -2.61 14.54 -5.27
N TYR A 135 -1.73 15.54 -5.11
CA TYR A 135 -1.82 16.84 -5.75
C TYR A 135 -0.61 16.99 -6.66
N GLU A 136 -0.84 17.36 -7.91
CA GLU A 136 0.22 17.42 -8.91
C GLU A 136 0.05 18.65 -9.78
N ILE A 137 1.16 19.34 -10.06
CA ILE A 137 1.23 20.40 -11.07
C ILE A 137 2.41 20.08 -11.97
N GLY A 138 2.22 20.19 -13.28
CA GLY A 138 3.29 19.87 -14.21
C GLY A 138 3.19 20.58 -15.55
N LEU A 139 4.27 20.48 -16.29
CA LEU A 139 4.42 20.95 -17.66
C LEU A 139 4.72 19.73 -18.53
N LYS A 140 3.97 19.60 -19.62
CA LYS A 140 4.18 18.62 -20.67
C LYS A 140 4.61 19.32 -21.94
N GLY A 141 5.50 18.69 -22.68
CA GLY A 141 5.99 19.14 -23.98
C GLY A 141 5.88 18.01 -24.99
N GLU A 142 5.26 18.31 -26.13
CA GLU A 142 5.16 17.43 -27.29
C GLU A 142 5.97 18.05 -28.44
N HIS A 143 7.13 17.46 -28.72
CA HIS A 143 8.09 17.97 -29.71
C HIS A 143 8.02 17.13 -30.99
N PHE A 144 8.43 17.74 -32.11
CA PHE A 144 8.54 17.07 -33.41
C PHE A 144 7.25 16.34 -33.84
N GLY A 145 6.09 16.96 -33.61
CA GLY A 145 4.79 16.36 -33.97
C GLY A 145 4.44 15.10 -33.17
N GLY A 146 4.92 15.01 -31.92
CA GLY A 146 4.66 13.88 -31.03
C GLY A 146 5.77 12.84 -30.96
N ALA A 147 6.84 12.99 -31.75
CA ALA A 147 7.93 12.03 -31.77
C ALA A 147 8.77 12.04 -30.48
N LEU A 148 8.85 13.17 -29.78
CA LEU A 148 9.55 13.30 -28.49
C LEU A 148 8.66 13.99 -27.47
N ASN A 149 8.51 13.38 -26.29
CA ASN A 149 7.67 13.89 -25.20
C ASN A 149 8.54 14.20 -23.98
N SER A 150 8.28 15.33 -23.34
CA SER A 150 8.96 15.75 -22.11
C SER A 150 7.95 16.09 -21.04
N GLN A 151 8.23 15.76 -19.79
CA GLN A 151 7.40 16.11 -18.65
C GLN A 151 8.26 16.56 -17.47
N ILE A 152 7.78 17.57 -16.76
CA ILE A 152 8.21 17.90 -15.39
C ILE A 152 6.97 18.05 -14.52
N ALA A 153 6.98 17.42 -13.34
CA ALA A 153 5.89 17.50 -12.38
C ALA A 153 6.41 17.74 -10.97
N LEU A 154 5.69 18.59 -10.23
CA LEU A 154 5.81 18.72 -8.78
C LEU A 154 4.60 18.00 -8.17
N PHE A 155 4.85 17.08 -7.24
CA PHE A 155 3.79 16.29 -6.64
C PHE A 155 3.85 16.31 -5.12
N GLN A 156 2.69 16.14 -4.49
CA GLN A 156 2.53 15.88 -3.07
C GLN A 156 1.47 14.79 -2.86
N ILE A 157 1.88 13.68 -2.24
CA ILE A 157 1.03 12.57 -1.86
C ILE A 157 0.88 12.56 -0.34
N ASP A 158 -0.35 12.67 0.13
CA ASP A 158 -0.74 12.55 1.53
C ASP A 158 -1.41 11.20 1.78
N GLN A 159 -0.75 10.33 2.53
CA GLN A 159 -1.33 9.10 3.06
C GLN A 159 -1.85 9.33 4.48
N GLU A 160 -3.10 8.99 4.70
CA GLU A 160 -3.81 9.16 5.98
C GLU A 160 -4.42 7.83 6.45
N ASN A 161 -4.88 7.82 7.70
CA ASN A 161 -5.54 6.69 8.36
C ASN A 161 -4.67 5.43 8.51
N ARG A 162 -3.34 5.53 8.39
CA ARG A 162 -2.48 4.34 8.55
C ARG A 162 -2.60 3.81 9.99
N ALA A 163 -2.80 2.50 10.16
CA ALA A 163 -2.82 1.88 11.47
C ALA A 163 -1.52 2.16 12.26
N THR A 164 -1.68 2.60 13.49
CA THR A 164 -0.64 2.80 14.52
C THR A 164 -1.08 2.11 15.81
N GLU A 165 -0.15 1.49 16.55
CA GLU A 165 -0.49 0.85 17.84
C GLU A 165 -1.02 1.87 18.86
N ASP A 166 -2.13 1.53 19.52
CA ASP A 166 -2.73 2.27 20.61
C ASP A 166 -2.11 1.87 21.94
N VAL A 167 -0.93 2.43 22.25
CA VAL A 167 -0.21 2.13 23.49
C VAL A 167 -0.94 2.55 24.78
N GLY A 168 -2.00 3.36 24.67
CA GLY A 168 -2.89 3.71 25.79
C GLY A 168 -4.15 2.85 25.87
N GLY A 169 -4.34 1.93 24.93
CA GLY A 169 -5.50 1.04 24.82
C GLY A 169 -5.27 -0.33 25.46
N PRO A 170 -6.25 -1.24 25.36
CA PRO A 170 -6.15 -2.58 25.93
C PRO A 170 -5.06 -3.40 25.22
N SER A 171 -4.32 -4.17 26.02
CA SER A 171 -3.29 -5.12 25.57
C SER A 171 -3.38 -6.41 26.41
N PRO A 172 -3.65 -7.58 25.79
CA PRO A 172 -3.89 -7.78 24.37
C PRO A 172 -5.21 -7.13 23.91
N CYS A 173 -5.27 -6.71 22.65
CA CYS A 173 -6.46 -6.16 22.06
C CYS A 173 -7.56 -7.24 22.02
N PRO A 174 -8.73 -7.05 22.66
CA PRO A 174 -9.75 -8.09 22.81
C PRO A 174 -10.32 -8.60 21.48
N PHE A 175 -10.22 -7.78 20.44
CA PHE A 175 -10.78 -8.02 19.10
C PHE A 175 -9.71 -8.29 18.05
N SER A 176 -8.44 -8.41 18.45
CA SER A 176 -7.34 -8.73 17.54
C SER A 176 -6.87 -10.15 17.80
N PRO A 177 -6.63 -10.95 16.74
CA PRO A 177 -6.01 -12.27 16.90
C PRO A 177 -4.53 -12.20 17.34
N THR A 178 -3.98 -10.99 17.48
CA THR A 178 -2.60 -10.76 17.92
C THR A 178 -2.53 -10.32 19.38
N SER A 179 -1.53 -10.80 20.12
CA SER A 179 -1.27 -10.38 21.52
C SER A 179 -0.66 -8.96 21.65
N ARG A 180 -1.12 -8.02 20.83
CA ARG A 180 -0.64 -6.63 20.77
C ARG A 180 -1.73 -5.65 21.18
N TYR A 181 -1.36 -4.39 21.35
CA TYR A 181 -2.29 -3.28 21.51
C TYR A 181 -3.28 -3.19 20.34
N CYS A 182 -4.47 -2.63 20.57
CA CYS A 182 -5.38 -2.28 19.49
C CYS A 182 -4.76 -1.21 18.58
N SER A 183 -5.35 -0.94 17.43
CA SER A 183 -4.85 0.05 16.46
C SER A 183 -5.67 1.35 16.51
N ARG A 184 -5.06 2.47 16.11
CA ARG A 184 -5.73 3.73 15.77
C ARG A 184 -5.36 4.13 14.35
N ALA A 185 -6.31 4.72 13.63
CA ALA A 185 -6.09 5.26 12.28
C ALA A 185 -5.41 6.64 12.34
N SER A 186 -4.27 6.76 13.04
CA SER A 186 -3.63 8.06 13.27
C SER A 186 -2.41 8.32 12.41
N GLY A 187 -1.81 7.28 11.81
CA GLY A 187 -0.58 7.41 11.04
C GLY A 187 -0.77 8.23 9.77
N LYS A 188 0.12 9.21 9.56
CA LYS A 188 0.14 10.09 8.40
C LYS A 188 1.53 10.14 7.78
N VAL A 189 1.60 10.05 6.46
CA VAL A 189 2.84 10.12 5.69
C VAL A 189 2.64 11.10 4.55
N ARG A 190 3.57 12.03 4.38
CA ARG A 190 3.62 12.90 3.20
C ARG A 190 4.84 12.57 2.38
N SER A 191 4.63 12.31 1.09
CA SER A 191 5.68 12.22 0.08
C SER A 191 5.56 13.42 -0.85
N GLN A 192 6.64 14.15 -1.06
CA GLN A 192 6.68 15.29 -1.97
C GLN A 192 7.92 15.21 -2.84
N GLY A 193 7.84 15.70 -4.07
CA GLY A 193 8.94 15.48 -4.98
C GLY A 193 8.81 16.18 -6.32
N VAL A 194 9.81 15.91 -7.15
CA VAL A 194 9.88 16.34 -8.54
C VAL A 194 10.07 15.10 -9.39
N ASP A 195 9.34 15.04 -10.50
CA ASP A 195 9.45 13.99 -11.49
C ASP A 195 9.76 14.60 -12.86
N LEU A 196 10.79 14.09 -13.52
CA LEU A 196 11.26 14.50 -14.84
C LEU A 196 11.23 13.29 -15.75
N GLU A 197 10.66 13.45 -16.94
CA GLU A 197 10.65 12.42 -17.97
C GLU A 197 10.94 13.04 -19.33
N LEU A 198 11.69 12.31 -20.15
CA LEU A 198 11.93 12.62 -21.55
C LEU A 198 11.97 11.30 -22.32
N SER A 199 11.03 11.10 -23.23
CA SER A 199 10.89 9.82 -23.94
C SER A 199 10.48 10.03 -25.40
N GLY A 200 11.17 9.35 -26.32
CA GLY A 200 10.86 9.38 -27.75
C GLY A 200 12.09 9.51 -28.65
N ALA A 201 11.88 10.01 -29.86
CA ALA A 201 12.90 10.16 -30.89
C ALA A 201 13.49 11.59 -30.89
N LEU A 202 14.78 11.71 -30.59
CA LEU A 202 15.53 12.98 -30.70
C LEU A 202 15.86 13.30 -32.17
N SER A 203 16.03 12.25 -32.99
CA SER A 203 16.12 12.30 -34.45
C SER A 203 15.59 10.98 -35.04
N ASP A 204 15.51 10.89 -36.37
CA ASP A 204 15.04 9.68 -37.08
C ASP A 204 15.82 8.41 -36.70
N ASP A 205 17.10 8.57 -36.31
CA ASP A 205 18.00 7.47 -35.95
C ASP A 205 18.27 7.35 -34.45
N TRP A 206 17.76 8.29 -33.63
CA TRP A 206 18.05 8.34 -32.19
C TRP A 206 16.79 8.32 -31.35
N GLN A 207 16.56 7.18 -30.70
CA GLN A 207 15.55 7.03 -29.65
C GLN A 207 16.21 7.10 -28.28
N MET A 208 15.56 7.82 -27.37
CA MET A 208 16.04 7.97 -26.00
C MET A 208 14.90 7.98 -25.00
N MET A 209 15.20 7.49 -23.81
CA MET A 209 14.36 7.57 -22.63
C MET A 209 15.25 7.97 -21.46
N ALA A 210 14.87 9.03 -20.78
CA ALA A 210 15.54 9.52 -19.59
C ALA A 210 14.47 9.90 -18.56
N GLY A 211 14.72 9.54 -17.30
CA GLY A 211 13.83 9.85 -16.21
C GLY A 211 14.64 10.18 -14.95
N TYR A 212 14.15 11.12 -14.16
CA TYR A 212 14.72 11.44 -12.86
C TYR A 212 13.60 11.82 -11.90
N THR A 213 13.58 11.16 -10.75
CA THR A 213 12.59 11.41 -9.71
C THR A 213 13.32 11.65 -8.40
N TYR A 214 12.95 12.73 -7.73
CA TYR A 214 13.39 13.05 -6.37
C TYR A 214 12.20 12.96 -5.42
N VAL A 215 12.33 12.22 -4.32
CA VAL A 215 11.24 12.04 -3.35
C VAL A 215 11.69 12.28 -1.91
N ASP A 216 11.00 13.19 -1.22
CA ASP A 216 11.09 13.39 0.23
C ASP A 216 9.84 12.84 0.92
N ALA A 217 9.95 11.67 1.54
CA ALA A 217 8.87 11.01 2.27
C ALA A 217 9.08 11.11 3.79
N LYS A 218 8.13 11.74 4.49
CA LYS A 218 8.20 12.01 5.93
C LYS A 218 6.91 11.64 6.65
N TYR A 219 7.04 11.10 7.86
CA TYR A 219 5.91 10.99 8.77
C TYR A 219 5.42 12.40 9.18
N LYS A 220 4.11 12.62 9.11
CA LYS A 220 3.49 13.82 9.66
C LYS A 220 3.10 13.57 11.12
N PRO A 221 3.00 14.61 11.96
CA PRO A 221 2.57 14.45 13.34
C PRO A 221 1.21 13.73 13.39
N ASP A 222 1.16 12.63 14.14
CA ASP A 222 -0.05 11.94 14.54
C ASP A 222 -0.31 12.16 16.04
N SER A 223 -1.24 11.40 16.62
CA SER A 223 -1.57 11.47 18.05
C SER A 223 -0.39 11.15 18.98
N HIS A 224 0.70 10.58 18.47
CA HIS A 224 1.95 10.25 19.17
C HIS A 224 3.16 10.89 18.46
N LYS A 225 3.52 12.10 18.89
CA LYS A 225 4.55 12.98 18.31
C LYS A 225 5.97 12.38 18.11
N ALA A 226 6.25 11.15 18.52
CA ALA A 226 7.58 10.53 18.55
C ALA A 226 8.22 10.31 17.16
N HIS A 227 7.43 10.30 16.08
CA HIS A 227 7.90 10.03 14.71
C HIS A 227 7.73 11.21 13.73
N ALA A 228 7.15 12.32 14.16
CA ALA A 228 6.91 13.48 13.29
C ALA A 228 8.23 13.99 12.65
N GLY A 229 8.24 14.15 11.33
CA GLY A 229 9.36 14.69 10.57
C GLY A 229 10.48 13.70 10.25
N LYS A 230 10.43 12.47 10.78
CA LYS A 230 11.41 11.42 10.44
C LYS A 230 11.15 10.88 9.02
N PRO A 231 12.21 10.46 8.30
CA PRO A 231 12.05 9.76 7.03
C PRO A 231 11.12 8.57 7.18
N PHE A 232 10.21 8.38 6.22
CA PHE A 232 9.31 7.22 6.20
C PHE A 232 10.09 5.91 6.05
N ASP A 233 11.13 5.94 5.22
CA ASP A 233 12.07 4.86 4.99
C ASP A 233 13.48 5.47 4.84
N ALA A 234 14.38 5.17 5.79
CA ALA A 234 15.73 5.72 5.80
C ALA A 234 16.71 4.93 4.92
N ALA A 235 16.31 3.77 4.41
CA ALA A 235 17.17 2.88 3.61
C ALA A 235 17.03 3.12 2.10
N LYS A 236 16.05 3.91 1.65
CA LYS A 236 15.84 4.21 0.23
C LYS A 236 16.61 5.46 -0.20
N PRO A 237 17.27 5.42 -1.37
CA PRO A 237 17.82 6.62 -2.00
C PRO A 237 16.73 7.68 -2.20
N ARG A 238 17.11 8.95 -2.09
CA ARG A 238 16.23 10.10 -2.31
C ARG A 238 16.22 10.54 -3.76
#